data_AF-C2MAA0-F1
#
_entry.id   AF-C2MAA0-F1
#
_cell.length_a   1.000
_cell.length_b   1.000
_cell.length_c   1.000
_cell.angle_alpha   90.00
_cell.angle_beta   90.00
_cell.angle_gamma   90.00
#
_symmetry.space_group_name_H-M   'P 1'
#
loop_
_entity.id
_entity.type
_entity.pdbx_description
1 polymer ?
#
loop_
_entity_poly.entity_id
_entity_poly.type
_entity_poly.pdbx_seq_one_letter_code
_entity_poly.pdbx_strand_id
1 'polypeptide(L)' 'KVMHSLLHPDDAYSRTLLSLVSSQYNLHEASIYGKLQCTLDYISGMTDPYALDLYRRITGMSLPAI' A
#
# COMPACT_ATOMS: atom_id res chain seq x y z
N LYS A 1 -2.28 7.34 2.41
CA LYS A 1 -1.59 7.23 1.09
C LYS A 1 -2.14 6.09 0.22
N VAL A 2 -2.41 4.91 0.77
CA VAL A 2 -2.99 3.76 0.03
C VAL A 2 -4.31 4.10 -0.68
N MET A 3 -5.28 4.70 0.03
CA MET A 3 -6.55 5.12 -0.57
C MET A 3 -6.38 6.10 -1.74
N HIS A 4 -5.45 7.05 -1.61
CA HIS A 4 -5.12 7.98 -2.70
C HIS A 4 -4.56 7.23 -3.91
N SER A 5 -3.69 6.23 -3.68
CA SER A 5 -3.15 5.40 -4.76
C SER A 5 -4.20 4.55 -5.46
N LEU A 6 -5.23 4.05 -4.74
CA LEU A 6 -6.36 3.34 -5.34
C LEU A 6 -7.29 4.25 -6.16
N LEU A 7 -7.33 5.55 -5.84
CA LEU A 7 -8.10 6.55 -6.58
C LEU A 7 -7.33 7.10 -7.78
N HIS A 8 -6.00 7.16 -7.71
CA HIS A 8 -5.10 7.66 -8.74
C HIS A 8 -4.03 6.63 -9.12
N PRO A 9 -4.42 5.47 -9.68
CA PRO A 9 -3.46 4.40 -10.02
C PRO A 9 -2.46 4.82 -11.11
N ASP A 10 -2.73 5.90 -11.84
CA ASP A 10 -1.84 6.40 -12.88
C ASP A 10 -0.63 7.18 -12.38
N ASP A 11 -0.63 7.57 -11.10
CA ASP A 11 0.49 8.30 -10.54
C ASP A 11 1.69 7.36 -10.37
N ALA A 12 2.88 7.80 -10.78
CA ALA A 12 4.08 6.93 -10.73
C ALA A 12 4.35 6.43 -9.30
N TYR A 13 4.14 7.29 -8.31
CA TYR A 13 4.21 6.94 -6.89
C TYR A 13 3.13 5.93 -6.48
N SER A 14 1.91 6.09 -6.99
CA SER A 14 0.79 5.19 -6.71
C SER A 14 1.00 3.80 -7.28
N ARG A 15 1.56 3.68 -8.49
CA ARG A 15 1.95 2.38 -9.06
C ARG A 15 2.97 1.66 -8.18
N THR A 16 4.02 2.36 -7.72
CA THR A 16 5.02 1.79 -6.82
C THR A 16 4.38 1.35 -5.50
N LEU A 17 3.54 2.19 -4.89
CA LEU A 17 2.84 1.85 -3.66
C LEU A 17 1.91 0.64 -3.80
N LEU A 18 1.12 0.59 -4.88
CA LEU A 18 0.20 -0.52 -5.15
C LEU A 18 0.94 -1.82 -5.45
N SER A 19 2.13 -1.76 -6.07
CA SER A 19 2.97 -2.95 -6.31
C SER A 19 3.52 -3.58 -5.03
N LEU A 20 3.57 -2.84 -3.92
CA LEU A 20 3.99 -3.34 -2.62
C LEU A 20 2.85 -4.04 -1.86
N VAL A 21 1.60 -3.81 -2.27
CA VAL A 21 0.44 -4.45 -1.67
C VAL A 21 0.35 -5.89 -2.19
N SER A 22 0.15 -6.83 -1.27
CA SER A 22 -0.02 -8.25 -1.63
C SER A 22 -1.22 -8.43 -2.57
N SER A 23 -1.07 -9.31 -3.58
CA SER A 23 -2.13 -9.65 -4.54
C SER A 23 -3.38 -10.27 -3.91
N GLN A 24 -3.33 -10.63 -2.63
CA GLN A 24 -4.48 -11.10 -1.85
C GLN A 24 -5.54 -9.99 -1.64
N TYR A 25 -5.17 -8.72 -1.79
CA TYR A 25 -6.07 -7.58 -1.65
C TYR A 25 -6.63 -7.15 -3.00
N ASN A 26 -7.93 -6.85 -3.05
CA ASN A 26 -8.61 -6.56 -4.32
C ASN A 26 -8.43 -5.08 -4.72
N LEU A 27 -7.33 -4.77 -5.40
CA LEU A 27 -6.96 -3.40 -5.81
C LEU A 27 -7.78 -2.84 -6.98
N HIS A 28 -8.58 -3.69 -7.65
CA HIS A 28 -9.35 -3.34 -8.86
C HIS A 28 -10.84 -3.10 -8.59
N GLU A 29 -11.24 -2.97 -7.32
CA GLU A 29 -12.62 -2.64 -6.97
C GLU A 29 -13.06 -1.30 -7.60
N ALA A 30 -14.18 -1.32 -8.32
CA ALA A 30 -14.70 -0.14 -9.01
C ALA A 30 -15.34 0.86 -8.03
N SER A 31 -15.88 0.35 -6.92
CA SER A 31 -16.58 1.16 -5.92
C SER A 31 -15.62 1.84 -4.95
N ILE A 32 -15.94 3.07 -4.55
CA ILE A 32 -15.18 3.78 -3.50
C ILE A 32 -15.25 3.00 -2.19
N TYR A 33 -16.40 2.39 -1.89
CA TYR A 33 -16.59 1.56 -0.72
C TYR A 33 -15.65 0.35 -0.72
N GLY A 34 -15.55 -0.38 -1.84
CA GLY A 34 -14.63 -1.51 -1.99
C GLY A 34 -13.16 -1.10 -1.85
N LYS A 35 -12.77 0.06 -2.40
CA LYS A 35 -11.41 0.62 -2.22
C LYS A 35 -11.12 0.98 -0.76
N LEU A 36 -12.12 1.52 -0.05
CA LEU A 36 -11.99 1.85 1.37
C LEU A 36 -11.86 0.57 2.21
N GLN A 37 -12.72 -0.43 1.97
CA GLN A 37 -12.67 -1.72 2.63
C GLN A 37 -11.30 -2.41 2.39
N CYS A 38 -10.83 -2.44 1.15
CA CYS A 38 -9.52 -2.98 0.81
C CYS A 38 -8.38 -2.23 1.51
N THR A 39 -8.48 -0.90 1.68
CA THR A 39 -7.49 -0.12 2.43
C THR A 39 -7.50 -0.49 3.92
N LEU A 40 -8.68 -0.67 4.51
CA LEU A 40 -8.82 -1.09 5.90
C LEU A 40 -8.25 -2.49 6.12
N ASP A 41 -8.63 -3.47 5.29
CA ASP A 41 -8.14 -4.84 5.37
C ASP A 41 -6.60 -4.91 5.20
N TYR A 42 -6.04 -4.04 4.36
CA TYR A 42 -4.60 -3.94 4.16
C TYR A 42 -3.88 -3.44 5.41
N ILE A 43 -4.37 -2.35 6.04
CA ILE A 43 -3.76 -1.78 7.25
C ILE A 43 -3.94 -2.73 8.43
N SER A 44 -5.14 -3.28 8.60
CA SER A 44 -5.46 -4.22 9.69
C SER A 44 -4.69 -5.54 9.58
N GLY A 45 -4.31 -5.95 8.38
CA GLY A 45 -3.47 -7.13 8.15
C GLY A 45 -1.97 -6.88 8.28
N MET A 46 -1.52 -5.63 8.48
CA MET A 46 -0.10 -5.35 8.67
C MET A 46 0.38 -5.85 10.03
N THR A 47 1.53 -6.52 10.03
CA THR A 47 2.30 -6.77 11.25
C THR A 47 3.27 -5.61 11.48
N ASP A 48 3.62 -5.34 12.74
CA ASP A 48 4.55 -4.25 13.13
C ASP A 48 5.86 -4.22 12.30
N PRO A 49 6.55 -5.37 12.08
CA PRO A 49 7.75 -5.40 11.24
C PRO A 49 7.45 -5.04 9.77
N TYR A 50 6.31 -5.46 9.25
CA TYR A 50 5.91 -5.20 7.86
C TYR A 50 5.55 -3.73 7.65
N ALA A 51 4.83 -3.11 8.59
CA ALA A 51 4.50 -1.68 8.52
C ALA A 51 5.78 -0.81 8.51
N LEU A 52 6.78 -1.18 9.31
CA LEU A 52 8.07 -0.49 9.36
C LEU A 52 8.88 -0.68 8.08
N ASP A 53 8.95 -1.89 7.53
CA ASP A 53 9.61 -2.18 6.24
C ASP A 53 8.95 -1.41 5.09
N LEU A 54 7.62 -1.41 5.05
CA LEU A 54 6.85 -0.68 4.05
C LEU A 54 7.10 0.84 4.15
N TYR A 55 7.06 1.41 5.36
CA TYR A 55 7.35 2.83 5.56
C TYR A 55 8.75 3.20 5.07
N ARG A 56 9.75 2.35 5.34
CA ARG A 56 11.14 2.53 4.87
C ARG A 56 11.26 2.47 3.35
N ARG A 57 10.62 1.48 2.70
CA ARG A 57 10.56 1.37 1.23
C ARG A 57 9.92 2.59 0.58
N ILE A 58 8.84 3.10 1.16
CA ILE A 58 8.10 4.26 0.65
C ILE A 58 8.91 5.56 0.82
N THR A 59 9.66 5.69 1.91
CA THR A 59 10.45 6.89 2.22
C THR A 59 11.84 6.86 1.59
N GLY A 60 12.23 5.76 0.94
CA GLY A 60 13.55 5.60 0.34
C GLY A 60 14.68 5.48 1.38
N MET A 61 14.36 5.23 2.64
CA MET A 61 15.35 5.04 3.71
C MET A 61 15.85 3.59 3.68
N SER A 62 16.83 3.30 2.83
CA SER A 62 17.64 2.09 2.93
C SER A 62 18.62 2.25 4.10
N LEU A 63 18.38 1.54 5.20
CA LEU A 63 19.42 1.36 6.21
C LEU A 63 20.54 0.51 5.59
N PRO A 64 21.82 0.91 5.68
CA PRO A 64 22.88 -0.07 5.60
C PRO A 64 22.62 -1.04 6.76
N ALA A 65 22.47 -2.33 6.44
CA ALA A 65 22.35 -3.37 7.45
C ALA A 65 23.58 -3.30 8.37
N ILE A 66 23.35 -3.17 9.68
CA ILE A 66 24.32 -3.47 10.74
C ILE A 66 23.73 -4.61 11.53
#